data_AF-A0A3P7FLP9-F1
#
_entry.id   AF-A0A3P7FLP9-F1
#
_cell.length_a   1.000
_cell.length_b   1.000
_cell.length_c   1.000
_cell.angle_alpha   90.00
_cell.angle_beta   90.00
_cell.angle_gamma   90.00
#
_symmetry.space_group_name_H-M   'P 1'
#
loop_
_entity.id
_entity.type
_entity.pdbx_description
1 polymer ?
#
loop_
_entity_poly.entity_id
_entity_poly.type
_entity_poly.pdbx_seq_one_letter_code
_entity_poly.pdbx_strand_id
1 'polypeptide(L)'
;MLSIRDGSLVVLLLLFVAIALIFLQRANDMESRTDIQLGQEVLIGGWQECSPEDNEIQELLPSVIIKVNQQSNDEYHLMPIKLLKVSSQVVAGMKYKMEVQVA
;
A
#
# COMPACT_ATOMS: atom_id res chain seq x y z
N MET A 1 34.16 5.19 34.46
CA MET A 1 32.78 5.07 34.95
C MET A 1 31.88 5.70 33.90
N LEU A 2 31.17 4.89 33.10
CA LEU A 2 30.14 5.40 32.19
C LEU A 2 28.95 5.80 33.07
N SER A 3 28.69 7.10 33.19
CA SER A 3 27.64 7.61 34.07
C SER A 3 26.29 7.21 33.50
N ILE A 4 25.39 6.69 34.34
CA ILE A 4 24.05 6.19 33.96
C ILE A 4 23.24 7.18 33.10
N ARG A 5 23.54 8.48 33.19
CA ARG A 5 22.95 9.56 32.40
C ARG A 5 23.34 9.50 30.92
N ASP A 6 24.59 9.12 30.62
CA ASP A 6 25.09 9.00 29.25
C ASP A 6 24.42 7.82 28.54
N GLY A 7 24.22 6.71 29.26
CA GLY A 7 23.50 5.54 28.75
C GLY A 7 22.06 5.85 28.36
N SER A 8 21.34 6.63 29.19
CA SER A 8 19.97 7.04 28.87
C SER A 8 19.89 7.93 27.63
N LEU A 9 20.85 8.86 27.45
CA LEU A 9 20.91 9.71 26.26
C LEU A 9 21.20 8.89 25.01
N VAL A 10 22.12 7.91 25.09
CA VAL A 10 22.42 7.01 23.97
C VAL A 10 21.18 6.21 23.57
N VAL A 11 20.43 5.66 24.54
CA VAL A 11 19.18 4.93 24.25
C VAL A 11 18.13 5.83 23.60
N LEU A 12 17.94 7.06 24.09
CA LEU A 12 17.00 8.01 23.50
C LEU A 12 17.40 8.37 22.05
N LEU A 13 18.70 8.56 21.81
CA LEU A 13 19.23 8.89 20.50
C LEU A 13 19.05 7.73 19.51
N LEU A 14 19.27 6.49 19.96
CA LEU A 14 18.97 5.29 19.17
C LEU A 14 17.48 5.16 18.84
N LEU A 15 16.58 5.42 19.80
CA LEU A 15 15.14 5.41 19.57
C LEU A 15 14.72 6.50 18.56
N PHE A 16 15.29 7.70 18.68
CA PHE A 16 15.02 8.79 17.74
C PHE A 16 15.49 8.45 16.31
N VAL A 17 16.69 7.88 16.17
CA VAL A 17 17.21 7.43 14.86
C VAL A 17 16.33 6.33 14.27
N ALA A 18 15.87 5.36 15.08
CA ALA A 18 14.97 4.32 14.62
C ALA A 18 13.63 4.88 14.13
N ILE A 19 13.02 5.81 14.88
CA ILE A 19 11.78 6.49 14.48
C ILE A 19 11.99 7.28 13.19
N ALA A 20 13.09 8.04 13.08
CA ALA A 20 13.41 8.81 11.88
C ALA A 20 13.60 7.90 10.64
N LEU A 21 14.25 6.74 10.79
CA LEU A 21 14.41 5.75 9.72
C LEU A 21 13.05 5.20 9.27
N ILE A 22 12.13 4.90 10.19
CA ILE A 22 10.76 4.45 9.86
C ILE A 22 10.02 5.52 9.05
N PHE A 23 10.12 6.80 9.43
CA PHE A 23 9.52 7.90 8.66
C PHE A 23 10.18 8.09 7.30
N LEU A 24 11.50 7.94 7.19
CA LEU A 24 12.23 8.10 5.94
C LEU A 24 11.90 6.96 4.96
N GLN A 25 11.79 5.72 5.44
CA GLN A 25 11.31 4.60 4.63
C GLN A 25 9.92 4.87 4.06
N ARG A 26 9.00 5.39 4.89
CA ARG A 26 7.65 5.78 4.44
C ARG A 26 7.66 6.85 3.35
N ALA A 27 8.62 7.78 3.37
CA ALA A 27 8.76 8.80 2.33
C ALA A 27 9.35 8.23 1.03
N ASN A 28 10.32 7.32 1.13
CA ASN A 28 10.97 6.71 -0.04
C ASN A 28 10.03 5.82 -0.86
N ASP A 29 9.02 5.19 -0.24
CA ASP A 29 7.99 4.44 -0.97
C ASP A 29 7.23 5.32 -1.98
N MET A 30 7.19 6.64 -1.77
CA MET A 30 6.51 7.56 -2.69
C MET A 30 7.31 7.84 -3.98
N GLU A 31 8.65 7.74 -3.97
CA GLU A 31 9.50 8.15 -5.09
C GLU A 31 9.65 7.07 -6.19
N SER A 32 9.38 5.80 -5.87
CA SER A 32 9.43 4.68 -6.82
C SER A 32 8.37 4.75 -7.94
N ARG A 33 7.45 5.71 -7.92
CA ARG A 33 6.38 5.87 -8.93
C ARG A 33 6.83 6.63 -10.19
N THR A 34 8.13 6.88 -10.37
CA THR A 34 8.66 7.55 -11.57
C THR A 34 9.30 6.62 -12.61
N ASP A 35 9.15 5.30 -12.49
CA ASP A 35 9.28 4.41 -13.65
C ASP A 35 8.03 4.55 -14.54
N ILE A 36 7.89 5.74 -15.13
CA ILE A 36 7.14 5.90 -16.37
C ILE A 36 7.93 5.07 -17.37
N GLN A 37 7.52 3.81 -17.55
CA GLN A 37 7.96 2.99 -18.68
C GLN A 37 7.83 3.87 -19.92
N LEU A 38 8.98 4.19 -20.54
CA LEU A 38 9.20 5.29 -21.49
C LEU A 38 8.45 5.12 -22.84
N GLY A 39 7.36 4.36 -22.87
CA GLY A 39 6.52 4.11 -24.04
C GLY A 39 5.04 3.83 -23.74
N GLN A 40 4.58 3.91 -22.48
CA GLN A 40 3.13 3.88 -22.21
C GLN A 40 2.59 5.31 -22.19
N GLU A 41 1.83 5.66 -23.23
CA GLU A 41 0.99 6.85 -23.22
C GLU A 41 0.11 6.80 -21.96
N VAL A 42 0.33 7.74 -21.03
CA VAL A 42 -0.55 7.91 -19.88
C VAL A 42 -1.87 8.43 -20.42
N LEU A 43 -2.82 7.51 -20.65
CA LEU A 43 -4.18 7.87 -21.03
C LEU A 43 -4.83 8.58 -19.84
N ILE A 44 -4.81 9.91 -19.84
CA ILE A 44 -5.50 10.72 -18.82
C ILE A 44 -7.00 10.41 -18.85
N GLY A 45 -7.46 9.58 -17.90
CA GLY A 45 -8.83 9.10 -17.80
C GLY A 45 -9.10 7.71 -18.40
N GLY A 46 -8.09 7.04 -18.98
CA GLY A 46 -8.17 5.64 -19.38
C GLY A 46 -7.94 4.68 -18.19
N TRP A 47 -8.14 3.38 -18.42
CA TRP A 47 -7.66 2.36 -17.49
C TRP A 47 -6.15 2.24 -17.60
N GLN A 48 -5.46 2.32 -16.47
CA GLN A 48 -4.01 2.12 -16.36
C GLN A 48 -3.73 0.92 -15.46
N GLU A 49 -2.80 0.05 -15.86
CA GLU A 49 -2.34 -1.07 -15.02
C GLU A 49 -1.61 -0.53 -13.79
N CYS A 50 -1.88 -1.11 -12.63
CA CYS A 50 -1.22 -0.81 -11.37
C CYS A 50 -0.54 -2.06 -10.83
N SER A 51 0.56 -1.90 -10.09
CA SER A 51 1.20 -3.03 -9.43
C SER A 51 0.29 -3.56 -8.31
N PRO A 52 -0.02 -4.87 -8.28
CA PRO A 52 -0.69 -5.51 -7.14
C PRO A 52 0.11 -5.42 -5.83
N GLU A 53 1.42 -5.21 -5.94
CA GLU A 53 2.34 -5.10 -4.80
C GLU A 53 2.42 -3.67 -4.22
N ASP A 54 1.76 -2.69 -4.84
CA ASP A 54 1.75 -1.32 -4.33
C ASP A 54 1.04 -1.26 -2.96
N ASN A 55 1.70 -0.68 -1.96
CA ASN A 55 1.18 -0.56 -0.60
C ASN A 55 -0.20 0.12 -0.56
N GLU A 56 -0.43 1.17 -1.36
CA GLU A 56 -1.73 1.85 -1.42
C GLU A 56 -2.83 0.90 -1.92
N ILE A 57 -2.49 0.04 -2.87
CA ILE A 57 -3.39 -0.96 -3.42
C ILE A 57 -3.66 -2.08 -2.42
N GLN A 58 -2.64 -2.55 -1.69
CA GLN A 58 -2.80 -3.56 -0.64
C GLN A 58 -3.67 -3.06 0.52
N GLU A 59 -3.56 -1.78 0.89
CA GLU A 59 -4.40 -1.16 1.93
C GLU A 59 -5.89 -1.12 1.57
N LEU A 60 -6.23 -1.09 0.28
CA LEU A 60 -7.62 -1.10 -0.20
C LEU A 60 -8.27 -2.50 -0.12
N LEU A 61 -7.48 -3.58 -0.21
CA LEU A 61 -7.97 -4.95 -0.34
C LEU A 61 -8.91 -5.38 0.81
N PRO A 62 -8.61 -5.14 2.10
CA PRO A 62 -9.54 -5.49 3.20
C PRO A 62 -10.91 -4.82 3.05
N SER A 63 -10.93 -3.55 2.66
CA SER A 63 -12.18 -2.78 2.49
C SER A 63 -13.00 -3.32 1.31
N VAL A 64 -12.34 -3.75 0.24
CA VAL A 64 -12.98 -4.39 -0.92
C VAL A 64 -13.63 -5.71 -0.50
N ILE A 65 -12.91 -6.58 0.20
CA ILE A 65 -13.44 -7.89 0.63
C ILE A 65 -14.60 -7.73 1.62
N ILE A 66 -14.49 -6.81 2.60
CA ILE A 66 -15.59 -6.52 3.53
C ILE A 66 -16.85 -6.14 2.75
N LYS A 67 -16.71 -5.25 1.77
CA LYS A 67 -17.85 -4.79 0.96
C LYS A 67 -18.44 -5.92 0.12
N VAL A 68 -17.61 -6.76 -0.50
CA VAL A 68 -18.07 -7.93 -1.25
C VAL A 68 -18.83 -8.90 -0.34
N ASN A 69 -18.30 -9.20 0.84
CA ASN A 69 -18.96 -10.09 1.80
C ASN A 69 -20.27 -9.51 2.34
N GLN A 70 -20.37 -8.19 2.54
CA GLN A 70 -21.62 -7.51 2.92
C GLN A 70 -22.70 -7.55 1.82
N GLN A 71 -22.27 -7.64 0.56
CA GLN A 71 -23.16 -7.71 -0.61
C GLN A 71 -23.43 -9.13 -1.07
N SER A 72 -22.67 -10.11 -0.57
CA SER A 72 -22.89 -11.53 -0.83
C SER A 72 -23.99 -12.08 0.06
N ASN A 73 -24.72 -13.06 -0.47
CA ASN A 73 -25.69 -13.87 0.27
C ASN A 73 -25.14 -15.30 0.53
N ASP A 74 -23.84 -15.50 0.37
CA ASP A 74 -23.19 -16.78 0.63
C ASP A 74 -23.16 -17.07 2.14
N GLU A 75 -23.24 -18.36 2.49
CA GLU A 75 -23.13 -18.81 3.89
C GLU A 75 -21.75 -18.53 4.50
N TYR A 76 -20.72 -18.44 3.64
CA TYR A 76 -19.33 -18.24 4.03
C TYR A 76 -18.79 -16.90 3.54
N HIS A 77 -17.89 -16.32 4.33
CA HIS A 77 -17.18 -15.10 3.95
C HIS A 77 -15.93 -15.45 3.12
N LEU A 78 -15.77 -14.76 1.99
CA LEU A 78 -14.58 -14.84 1.17
C LEU A 78 -13.38 -14.28 1.94
N MET A 79 -12.26 -15.00 1.89
CA MET A 79 -10.97 -14.51 2.39
C MET A 79 -10.00 -14.26 1.23
N PRO A 80 -9.33 -13.09 1.17
CA PRO A 80 -8.37 -12.83 0.11
C PRO A 80 -7.12 -13.71 0.30
N ILE A 81 -6.75 -14.46 -0.73
CA ILE A 81 -5.47 -15.19 -0.78
C ILE A 81 -4.40 -14.31 -1.43
N LYS A 82 -4.73 -13.74 -2.60
CA LYS A 82 -3.76 -13.00 -3.41
C LYS A 82 -4.44 -12.00 -4.35
N LEU A 83 -3.83 -10.82 -4.47
CA LEU A 83 -4.18 -9.85 -5.50
C LEU A 83 -3.41 -10.18 -6.79
N LEU A 84 -4.14 -10.45 -7.87
CA LEU A 84 -3.56 -10.93 -9.13
C LEU A 84 -3.26 -9.79 -10.10
N LYS A 85 -4.22 -8.88 -10.28
CA LYS A 85 -4.13 -7.74 -11.18
C LYS A 85 -4.92 -6.57 -10.66
N VAL A 86 -4.43 -5.36 -10.93
CA VAL A 86 -5.13 -4.12 -10.58
C VAL A 86 -5.03 -3.13 -11.72
N SER A 87 -6.13 -2.42 -11.97
CA SER A 87 -6.14 -1.27 -12.86
C SER A 87 -6.84 -0.09 -12.20
N SER A 88 -6.34 1.12 -12.42
CA SER A 88 -6.95 2.36 -11.93
C SER A 88 -7.46 3.23 -13.08
N GLN A 89 -8.44 4.08 -12.80
CA GLN A 89 -8.96 5.08 -13.75
C GLN A 89 -9.37 6.34 -13.01
N VAL A 90 -8.87 7.49 -13.48
CA VAL A 90 -9.26 8.81 -12.99
C VAL A 90 -10.62 9.21 -13.56
N VAL A 91 -11.58 9.54 -12.69
CA VAL A 91 -12.93 10.05 -13.01
C VAL A 91 -13.23 11.28 -12.15
N ALA A 92 -14.46 11.48 -11.66
CA ALA A 92 -14.74 12.38 -10.53
C ALA A 92 -14.30 11.77 -9.17
N GLY A 93 -13.10 11.17 -9.15
CA GLY A 93 -12.59 10.28 -8.11
C GLY A 93 -11.67 9.22 -8.72
N MET A 94 -11.37 8.15 -7.98
CA MET A 94 -10.59 7.02 -8.49
C MET A 94 -11.46 5.78 -8.58
N LYS A 95 -11.44 5.10 -9.73
CA LYS A 95 -11.98 3.74 -9.88
C LYS A 95 -10.83 2.75 -9.85
N TYR A 96 -11.07 1.62 -9.20
CA TYR A 96 -10.18 0.47 -9.20
C TYR A 96 -10.91 -0.75 -9.73
N LYS A 97 -10.21 -1.53 -10.56
CA LYS A 97 -10.59 -2.90 -10.90
C LYS A 97 -9.54 -3.83 -10.31
N MET A 98 -9.97 -4.84 -9.58
CA MET A 98 -9.09 -5.79 -8.89
C MET A 98 -9.51 -7.21 -9.23
N GLU A 99 -8.55 -8.02 -9.66
CA GLU A 99 -8.71 -9.48 -9.74
C GLU A 99 -8.10 -10.09 -8.49
N VAL A 100 -8.94 -10.72 -7.66
CA VAL A 100 -8.55 -11.28 -6.36
C VAL A 100 -8.79 -12.78 -6.36
N GLN A 101 -7.78 -13.56 -5.99
CA GLN A 101 -7.94 -14.96 -5.64
C GLN A 101 -8.48 -15.05 -4.20
N VAL A 102 -9.59 -15.76 -4.01
CA VAL A 102 -10.27 -15.90 -2.72
C VAL A 102 -10.38 -17.36 -2.29
N ALA A 103 -10.43 -17.58 -0.97
CA ALA A 103 -10.76 -18.85 -0.31
C ALA A 103 -12.19 -18.82 0.22
#